data_AF-A0A434QPZ9-F1
#
_entry.id   AF-A0A434QPZ9-F1
#
_cell.length_a   1.000
_cell.length_b   1.000
_cell.length_c   1.000
_cell.angle_alpha   90.00
_cell.angle_beta   90.00
_cell.angle_gamma   90.00
#
_symmetry.space_group_name_H-M   'P 1'
#
loop_
_entity.id
_entity.type
_entity.pdbx_description
1 polymer ?
#
loop_
_entity_poly.entity_id
_entity_poly.type
_entity_poly.pdbx_seq_one_letter_code
_entity_poly.pdbx_strand_id
1 'polypeptide(L)'
;SGAFVLYDHQKRGIWRIIASGATYLAHAVGAGKTMTIAAAIMEQRRLGLIAKAMLVVPGHCLAQAAREFLALYPNARILVADETNFSLAKRHRFLSRAATATWDAIIITHSAFRFIGVPSAFEQQMIQD
;
A
#
# COMPACT_ATOMS: atom_id res chain seq x y z
N SER A 1 10.09 9.37 24.61
CA SER A 1 9.47 8.85 23.38
C SER A 1 9.26 10.01 22.43
N GLY A 2 10.16 10.20 21.45
CA GLY A 2 9.97 11.26 20.45
C GLY A 2 8.86 10.84 19.49
N ALA A 3 7.70 11.49 19.57
CA ALA A 3 6.65 11.29 18.58
C ALA A 3 7.20 11.67 17.20
N PHE A 4 7.08 10.79 16.19
CA PHE A 4 7.44 11.13 14.82
C PHE A 4 6.55 12.27 14.33
N VAL A 5 7.13 13.44 14.09
CA VAL A 5 6.43 14.60 13.52
C VAL A 5 6.70 14.63 12.03
N LEU A 6 5.63 14.58 11.22
CA LEU A 6 5.73 14.71 9.77
C LEU A 6 6.14 16.14 9.39
N TYR A 7 7.06 16.25 8.43
CA TYR A 7 7.42 17.53 7.84
C TYR A 7 6.26 18.13 7.03
N ASP A 8 6.25 19.44 6.85
CA ASP A 8 5.13 20.12 6.19
C ASP A 8 4.94 19.70 4.73
N HIS A 9 6.02 19.35 4.00
CA HIS A 9 5.88 18.82 2.65
C HIS A 9 5.21 17.44 2.63
N GLN A 10 5.40 16.63 3.67
CA GLN A 10 4.71 15.35 3.79
C GLN A 10 3.23 15.57 4.08
N LYS A 11 2.88 16.50 4.99
CA LYS A 11 1.49 16.88 5.26
C LYS A 11 0.78 17.37 4.01
N ARG A 12 1.43 18.22 3.20
CA ARG A 12 0.89 18.66 1.89
C ARG A 12 0.73 17.50 0.91
N GLY A 13 1.69 16.58 0.86
CA GLY A 13 1.61 15.37 0.03
C GLY A 13 0.45 14.46 0.43
N ILE A 14 0.24 14.26 1.74
CA ILE A 14 -0.88 13.50 2.31
C ILE A 14 -2.20 14.13 1.90
N TRP A 15 -2.34 15.45 2.11
CA TRP A 15 -3.56 16.16 1.73
C TRP A 15 -3.86 16.06 0.24
N ARG A 16 -2.84 16.18 -0.62
CA ARG A 16 -3.00 16.02 -2.07
C ARG A 16 -3.52 14.63 -2.44
N ILE A 17 -2.99 13.56 -1.84
CA ILE A 17 -3.51 12.20 -2.06
C ILE A 17 -4.99 12.11 -1.66
N ILE A 18 -5.34 12.61 -0.47
CA ILE A 18 -6.72 12.56 0.04
C ILE A 18 -7.69 13.35 -0.86
N ALA A 19 -7.30 14.55 -1.26
CA ALA A 19 -8.18 15.47 -1.99
C ALA A 19 -8.30 15.13 -3.49
N SER A 20 -7.24 14.63 -4.11
CA SER A 20 -7.18 14.41 -5.57
C SER A 20 -7.23 12.93 -5.98
N GLY A 21 -6.99 12.00 -5.05
CA GLY A 21 -6.85 10.58 -5.37
C GLY A 21 -5.56 10.31 -6.16
N ALA A 22 -5.68 10.11 -7.48
CA ALA A 22 -4.55 9.80 -8.36
C ALA A 22 -3.47 10.89 -8.31
N THR A 23 -2.35 10.58 -7.66
CA THR A 23 -1.32 11.58 -7.31
C THR A 23 0.07 11.05 -7.60
N TYR A 24 0.83 11.82 -8.39
CA TYR A 24 2.27 11.60 -8.57
C TYR A 24 3.07 12.38 -7.52
N LEU A 25 3.79 11.67 -6.66
CA LEU A 25 4.58 12.24 -5.56
C LEU A 25 6.04 12.46 -5.99
N ALA A 26 6.27 13.54 -6.74
CA ALA A 26 7.56 13.94 -7.31
C ALA A 26 8.55 14.53 -6.27
N HIS A 27 8.69 13.90 -5.11
CA HIS A 27 9.66 14.31 -4.09
C HIS A 27 11.02 13.64 -4.30
N ALA A 28 12.09 14.33 -3.91
CA ALA A 28 13.46 13.80 -3.93
C ALA A 28 13.60 12.48 -3.16
N VAL A 29 14.67 11.72 -3.46
CA VAL A 29 15.07 10.55 -2.66
C VAL A 29 15.36 11.00 -1.22
N GLY A 30 14.98 10.19 -0.23
CA GLY A 30 15.15 10.55 1.18
C GLY A 30 14.09 11.51 1.75
N ALA A 31 13.22 12.11 0.94
CA ALA A 31 12.19 13.05 1.39
C ALA A 31 11.03 12.42 2.21
N GLY A 32 11.15 11.14 2.59
CA GLY A 32 10.14 10.45 3.40
C GLY A 32 8.86 10.06 2.64
N LYS A 33 8.96 9.73 1.34
CA LYS A 33 7.80 9.37 0.49
C LYS A 33 6.99 8.20 1.05
N THR A 34 7.65 7.17 1.58
CA THR A 34 6.95 6.01 2.16
C THR A 34 6.10 6.41 3.36
N MET A 35 6.63 7.22 4.27
CA MET A 35 5.89 7.73 5.44
C MET A 35 4.71 8.59 5.00
N THR A 36 4.89 9.43 3.97
CA THR A 36 3.79 10.20 3.35
C THR A 36 2.68 9.28 2.85
N ILE A 37 3.03 8.19 2.15
CA ILE A 37 2.05 7.22 1.63
C ILE A 37 1.37 6.46 2.76
N ALA A 38 2.12 5.98 3.77
CA ALA A 38 1.57 5.30 4.93
C ALA A 38 0.57 6.18 5.69
N ALA A 39 0.94 7.45 5.93
CA ALA A 39 0.03 8.42 6.54
C ALA A 39 -1.20 8.69 5.68
N ALA A 40 -1.05 8.83 4.37
CA ALA A 40 -2.19 9.02 3.47
C ALA A 40 -3.14 7.82 3.47
N ILE A 41 -2.63 6.59 3.55
CA ILE A 41 -3.45 5.38 3.70
C ILE A 41 -4.25 5.44 5.01
N MET A 42 -3.57 5.69 6.12
CA MET A 42 -4.21 5.68 7.45
C MET A 42 -5.21 6.83 7.60
N GLU A 43 -4.92 8.02 7.07
CA GLU A 43 -5.84 9.15 7.12
C GLU A 43 -7.07 8.93 6.23
N GLN A 44 -6.92 8.36 5.03
CA GLN A 44 -8.08 7.99 4.20
C GLN A 44 -8.97 6.95 4.91
N ARG A 45 -8.38 5.98 5.62
CA ARG A 45 -9.14 5.03 6.45
C ARG A 45 -9.84 5.71 7.61
N ARG A 46 -9.14 6.57 8.35
CA ARG A 46 -9.68 7.32 9.50
C ARG A 46 -10.87 8.19 9.09
N LEU A 47 -10.82 8.75 7.88
CA LEU A 47 -11.89 9.55 7.28
C LEU A 47 -13.01 8.69 6.64
N GLY A 48 -12.88 7.37 6.61
CA GLY A 48 -13.87 6.47 6.00
C GLY A 48 -13.87 6.48 4.46
N LEU A 49 -12.83 7.03 3.82
CA LEU A 49 -12.73 7.13 2.36
C LEU A 49 -12.33 5.81 1.70
N ILE A 50 -11.57 4.97 2.42
CA ILE A 50 -11.16 3.65 1.95
C ILE A 50 -11.35 2.61 3.06
N ALA A 51 -11.76 1.40 2.67
CA ALA A 51 -11.93 0.27 3.59
C ALA A 51 -10.69 -0.64 3.65
N LYS A 52 -9.79 -0.56 2.67
CA LYS A 52 -8.58 -1.39 2.53
C LYS A 52 -7.63 -0.75 1.52
N ALA A 53 -6.33 -0.72 1.81
CA ALA A 53 -5.32 -0.24 0.87
C ALA A 53 -4.37 -1.37 0.45
N MET A 54 -3.91 -1.32 -0.80
CA MET A 54 -2.81 -2.14 -1.30
C MET A 54 -1.64 -1.24 -1.69
N LEU A 55 -0.48 -1.46 -1.07
CA LEU A 55 0.76 -0.77 -1.33
C LEU A 55 1.72 -1.70 -2.07
N VAL A 56 1.90 -1.44 -3.37
CA VAL A 56 2.78 -2.24 -4.23
C VAL A 56 4.16 -1.60 -4.30
N VAL A 57 5.22 -2.37 -3.99
CA VAL A 57 6.60 -1.86 -3.89
C VAL A 57 7.62 -2.73 -4.64
N PRO A 58 8.81 -2.21 -4.96
CA PRO A 58 9.94 -3.04 -5.39
C PRO A 58 10.32 -4.08 -4.33
N GLY A 59 10.77 -5.26 -4.75
CA GLY A 59 11.07 -6.38 -3.85
C GLY A 59 12.06 -6.02 -2.74
N HIS A 60 13.16 -5.35 -3.09
CA HIS A 60 14.18 -4.90 -2.14
C HIS A 60 13.68 -3.84 -1.15
N CYS A 61 12.58 -3.14 -1.46
CA CYS A 61 11.97 -2.14 -0.59
C CYS A 61 10.91 -2.71 0.36
N LEU A 62 10.49 -3.97 0.20
CA LEU A 62 9.35 -4.52 0.95
C LEU A 62 9.53 -4.43 2.46
N ALA A 63 10.66 -4.94 2.96
CA ALA A 63 10.96 -4.92 4.38
C ALA A 63 11.11 -3.48 4.91
N GLN A 64 11.69 -2.59 4.11
CA GLN A 64 11.80 -1.17 4.48
C GLN A 64 10.43 -0.50 4.57
N ALA A 65 9.56 -0.71 3.59
CA ALA A 65 8.21 -0.15 3.58
C ALA A 65 7.39 -0.62 4.78
N ALA A 66 7.43 -1.92 5.10
CA ALA A 66 6.75 -2.46 6.28
C ALA A 66 7.28 -1.86 7.59
N ARG A 67 8.61 -1.73 7.73
CA ARG A 67 9.23 -1.11 8.92
C ARG A 67 8.85 0.36 9.07
N GLU A 68 8.92 1.14 8.00
CA GLU A 68 8.56 2.57 8.04
C GLU A 68 7.07 2.77 8.34
N PHE A 69 6.21 1.89 7.82
CA PHE A 69 4.77 1.90 8.12
C PHE A 69 4.52 1.68 9.62
N LEU A 70 5.10 0.62 10.20
CA LEU A 70 4.91 0.28 11.61
C LEU A 70 5.65 1.23 12.56
N ALA A 71 6.73 1.87 12.13
CA ALA A 71 7.38 2.93 12.90
C ALA A 71 6.47 4.15 13.08
N LEU A 72 5.70 4.49 12.03
CA LEU A 72 4.74 5.59 12.07
C LEU A 72 3.41 5.19 12.72
N TYR A 73 2.94 3.97 12.49
CA TYR A 73 1.70 3.42 13.04
C TYR A 73 1.91 2.04 13.68
N PRO A 74 2.41 1.97 14.92
CA PRO A 74 2.78 0.70 15.58
C PRO A 74 1.62 -0.30 15.75
N ASN A 75 0.39 0.20 15.81
CA ASN A 75 -0.81 -0.61 16.00
C ASN A 75 -1.53 -0.97 14.68
N ALA A 76 -0.98 -0.58 13.52
CA ALA A 76 -1.60 -0.86 12.23
C ALA A 76 -1.58 -2.36 11.90
N ARG A 77 -2.71 -2.88 11.44
CA ARG A 77 -2.83 -4.25 10.95
C ARG A 77 -2.39 -4.30 9.49
N ILE A 78 -1.12 -4.62 9.26
CA ILE A 78 -0.58 -4.79 7.92
C ILE A 78 -0.42 -6.27 7.54
N LEU A 79 -0.70 -6.58 6.28
CA LEU A 79 -0.42 -7.88 5.67
C LEU A 79 0.71 -7.71 4.66
N VAL A 80 1.82 -8.43 4.84
CA VAL A 80 3.01 -8.31 3.98
C VAL A 80 3.24 -9.60 3.19
N ALA A 81 3.51 -9.48 1.89
CA ALA A 81 3.92 -10.60 1.05
C ALA A 81 5.10 -10.28 0.14
N ASP A 82 6.01 -11.24 0.07
CA ASP A 82 7.10 -11.33 -0.89
C ASP A 82 6.91 -12.52 -1.85
N GLU A 83 7.82 -12.65 -2.81
CA GLU A 83 7.84 -13.73 -3.80
C GLU A 83 8.02 -15.12 -3.14
N THR A 84 8.78 -15.21 -2.05
CA THR A 84 9.07 -16.48 -1.37
C THR A 84 7.84 -17.08 -0.68
N ASN A 85 6.91 -16.23 -0.25
CA ASN A 85 5.60 -16.61 0.27
C ASN A 85 4.52 -16.74 -0.81
N PHE A 86 4.85 -16.54 -2.08
CA PHE A 86 3.92 -16.55 -3.22
C PHE A 86 4.01 -17.83 -4.09
N SER A 87 4.40 -18.96 -3.51
CA SER A 87 4.19 -20.27 -4.14
C SER A 87 2.70 -20.53 -4.42
N LEU A 88 2.36 -21.37 -5.39
CA LEU A 88 0.98 -21.55 -5.87
C LEU A 88 -0.03 -21.84 -4.74
N ALA A 89 0.32 -22.74 -3.81
CA ALA A 89 -0.51 -23.06 -2.64
C ALA A 89 -0.57 -21.91 -1.61
N LYS A 90 0.54 -21.22 -1.35
CA LYS A 90 0.60 -20.11 -0.38
C LYS A 90 -0.08 -18.84 -0.91
N ARG A 91 -0.04 -18.62 -2.23
CA ARG A 91 -0.69 -17.53 -2.93
C ARG A 91 -2.20 -17.54 -2.72
N HIS A 92 -2.85 -18.69 -2.91
CA HIS A 92 -4.30 -18.77 -2.70
C HIS A 92 -4.66 -18.38 -1.27
N ARG A 93 -3.94 -18.92 -0.28
CA ARG A 93 -4.14 -18.55 1.14
C ARG A 93 -3.89 -17.07 1.40
N PHE A 94 -2.86 -16.47 0.79
CA PHE A 94 -2.59 -15.04 0.94
C PHE A 94 -3.72 -14.19 0.37
N LEU A 95 -4.16 -14.48 -0.86
CA LEU A 95 -5.24 -13.75 -1.53
C LEU A 95 -6.56 -13.90 -0.76
N SER A 96 -6.87 -15.10 -0.25
CA SER A 96 -8.03 -15.30 0.63
C SER A 96 -7.95 -14.41 1.86
N ARG A 97 -6.81 -14.37 2.57
CA ARG A 97 -6.64 -13.50 3.75
C ARG A 97 -6.71 -12.01 3.40
N ALA A 98 -6.13 -11.61 2.28
CA ALA A 98 -6.17 -10.24 1.78
C ALA A 98 -7.61 -9.82 1.46
N ALA A 99 -8.41 -10.73 0.89
CA ALA A 99 -9.80 -10.48 0.52
C ALA A 99 -10.73 -10.42 1.74
N THR A 100 -10.65 -11.38 2.65
CA THR A 100 -11.69 -11.58 3.69
C THR A 100 -11.42 -10.88 5.01
N ALA A 101 -10.16 -10.67 5.40
CA ALA A 101 -9.85 -10.05 6.69
C ALA A 101 -9.73 -8.52 6.60
N THR A 102 -9.95 -7.87 7.74
CA THR A 102 -9.82 -6.42 7.90
C THR A 102 -8.35 -6.05 8.10
N TRP A 103 -7.74 -5.51 7.05
CA TRP A 103 -6.38 -4.99 7.04
C TRP A 103 -6.38 -3.48 6.85
N ASP A 104 -5.47 -2.80 7.53
CA ASP A 104 -5.23 -1.39 7.29
C ASP A 104 -4.49 -1.18 5.96
N ALA A 105 -3.45 -1.96 5.73
CA ALA A 105 -2.73 -2.00 4.47
C ALA A 105 -2.24 -3.41 4.12
N ILE A 106 -2.24 -3.72 2.82
CA ILE A 106 -1.58 -4.90 2.27
C ILE A 106 -0.34 -4.42 1.52
N ILE A 107 0.85 -4.84 1.94
CA ILE A 107 2.11 -4.45 1.30
C ILE A 107 2.62 -5.65 0.50
N ILE A 108 2.78 -5.48 -0.82
CA ILE A 108 3.11 -6.56 -1.74
C ILE A 108 4.18 -6.13 -2.75
N THR A 109 5.00 -7.06 -3.22
CA THR A 109 5.98 -6.77 -4.28
C THR A 109 5.32 -6.62 -5.65
N HIS A 110 5.94 -5.88 -6.57
CA HIS A 110 5.48 -5.80 -7.96
C HIS A 110 5.34 -7.18 -8.63
N SER A 111 6.28 -8.08 -8.37
CA SER A 111 6.27 -9.46 -8.87
C SER A 111 5.10 -10.27 -8.33
N ALA A 112 4.80 -10.18 -7.04
CA ALA A 112 3.66 -10.86 -6.44
C ALA A 112 2.31 -10.27 -6.91
N PHE A 113 2.25 -8.95 -7.13
CA PHE A 113 1.07 -8.25 -7.64
C PHE A 113 0.66 -8.74 -9.04
N ARG A 114 1.61 -9.09 -9.91
CA ARG A 114 1.33 -9.64 -11.26
C ARG A 114 0.52 -10.95 -11.25
N PHE A 115 0.50 -11.66 -10.12
CA PHE A 115 -0.25 -12.90 -10.00
C PHE A 115 -1.70 -12.70 -9.53
N ILE A 116 -2.10 -11.46 -9.25
CA ILE A 116 -3.50 -11.11 -9.01
C ILE A 116 -4.16 -10.97 -10.38
N GLY A 117 -5.02 -11.93 -10.72
CA GLY A 117 -5.72 -11.95 -12.01
C GLY A 117 -6.63 -10.74 -12.18
N VAL A 118 -6.67 -10.20 -13.40
CA VAL A 118 -7.62 -9.17 -13.79
C VAL A 118 -8.95 -9.87 -14.12
N PRO A 119 -10.11 -9.30 -13.75
CA PRO A 119 -11.39 -9.86 -14.15
C PRO A 119 -11.49 -9.95 -15.67
N SER A 120 -11.91 -11.11 -16.21
CA SER A 120 -12.00 -11.34 -17.65
C SER A 120 -12.89 -10.34 -18.38
N ALA A 121 -13.98 -9.88 -17.73
CA ALA A 121 -14.84 -8.85 -18.28
C ALA A 121 -14.12 -7.51 -18.51
N PHE A 122 -13.19 -7.14 -17.62
CA PHE A 122 -12.39 -5.93 -17.77
C PHE A 122 -11.36 -6.07 -18.90
N GLU A 123 -10.69 -7.23 -18.99
CA GLU A 123 -9.76 -7.51 -20.09
C GLU A 123 -10.46 -7.46 -21.46
N GLN A 124 -11.68 -8.01 -21.56
CA GLN A 124 -12.46 -7.96 -22.79
C GLN A 124 -12.82 -6.54 -23.21
N GLN A 125 -13.21 -5.68 -22.26
CA GLN A 125 -13.51 -4.28 -22.55
C GLN A 125 -12.27 -3.53 -23.04
N MET A 126 -11.11 -3.71 -22.38
CA MET A 126 -9.85 -3.08 -22.79
C MET A 126 -9.36 -3.49 -24.19
N ILE A 127 -9.69 -4.70 -24.66
CA ILE A 127 -9.31 -5.18 -26.01
C ILE A 127 -10.23 -4.60 -27.09
N GLN A 128 -11.46 -4.23 -26.72
CA GLN A 128 -12.47 -3.70 -27.64
C GLN A 128 -12.38 -2.17 -27.81
N ASP A 129 -11.73 -1.47 -26.86
CA ASP A 129 -11.39 -0.05 -26.90
C ASP A 129 -10.06 0.21 -27.64
#